data_AF-A0A965I0W7-F1
#
_entry.id   AF-A0A965I0W7-F1
#
_cell.length_a   1.000
_cell.length_b   1.000
_cell.length_c   1.000
_cell.angle_alpha   90.00
_cell.angle_beta   90.00
_cell.angle_gamma   90.00
#
_symmetry.space_group_name_H-M   'P 1'
#
loop_
_entity.id
_entity.type
_entity.pdbx_description
1 polymer ?
#
loop_
_entity_poly.entity_id
_entity_poly.type
_entity_poly.pdbx_seq_one_letter_code
_entity_poly.pdbx_strand_id
1 'polypeptide(L)'
;MLTYTRSQAEKLSERFVSDQVIVDFAMRYGDPAIGDVLQNMKDQGVDRLLIFPLYPQYSASTTATVMDEIFRKLMKMRWQPSLRTVPPFHDDEAYIDALARSVDKYLNDQDFKPDVIVSSFHGLPVSYFEKGDPYHCHCQKTGRLLRERLGRDTESFQVTFQSRFGPQEWLQPYTDKVVTKLGAEQKSVAVVTPGFVSDCVETLEEIAIGVHEEYEDAGGTSFKTIPCLNSSIESIDMLEQISRRELSGWL
;
A
#
# COMPACT_ATOMS: atom_id res chain seq x y z
N MET A 1 -4.07 0.56 -10.95
CA MET A 1 -3.99 -0.64 -10.08
C MET A 1 -3.76 -1.94 -10.85
N LEU A 2 -4.74 -2.47 -11.62
CA LEU A 2 -4.63 -3.78 -12.30
C LEU A 2 -3.33 -3.94 -13.12
N THR A 3 -2.99 -2.95 -13.95
CA THR A 3 -1.78 -2.97 -14.79
C THR A 3 -0.50 -3.09 -13.96
N TYR A 4 -0.41 -2.36 -12.84
CA TYR A 4 0.75 -2.43 -11.97
C TYR A 4 0.84 -3.76 -11.25
N THR A 5 -0.28 -4.29 -10.75
CA THR A 5 -0.31 -5.60 -10.08
C THR A 5 0.08 -6.74 -11.03
N ARG A 6 -0.41 -6.71 -12.28
CA ARG A 6 0.05 -7.67 -13.31
C ARG A 6 1.55 -7.56 -13.54
N SER A 7 2.06 -6.33 -13.75
CA SER A 7 3.49 -6.11 -13.97
C SER A 7 4.35 -6.52 -12.77
N GLN A 8 3.85 -6.33 -11.54
CA GLN A 8 4.51 -6.81 -10.33
C GLN A 8 4.60 -8.34 -10.31
N ALA A 9 3.51 -9.03 -10.61
CA ALA A 9 3.48 -10.50 -10.66
C ALA A 9 4.41 -11.05 -11.75
N GLU A 10 4.39 -10.48 -12.95
CA GLU A 10 5.28 -10.86 -14.05
C GLU A 10 6.76 -10.71 -13.67
N LYS A 11 7.17 -9.53 -13.19
CA LYS A 11 8.55 -9.26 -12.79
C LYS A 11 8.99 -10.10 -11.58
N LEU A 12 8.08 -10.36 -10.64
CA LEU A 12 8.38 -11.22 -9.50
C LEU A 12 8.53 -12.69 -9.94
N SER A 13 7.69 -13.16 -10.86
CA SER A 13 7.81 -14.50 -11.46
C SER A 13 9.19 -14.74 -12.05
N GLU A 14 9.76 -13.74 -12.74
CA GLU A 14 11.13 -13.79 -13.29
C GLU A 14 12.20 -14.02 -12.21
N ARG A 15 11.98 -13.55 -10.96
CA ARG A 15 12.91 -13.74 -9.84
C ARG A 15 12.85 -15.15 -9.23
N PHE A 16 11.77 -15.88 -9.50
CA PHE A 16 11.50 -17.19 -8.89
C PHE A 16 11.59 -18.37 -9.89
N VAL A 17 12.05 -18.13 -11.12
CA VAL A 17 12.16 -19.16 -12.18
C VAL A 17 12.96 -20.38 -11.73
N SER A 18 14.05 -20.19 -10.98
CA SER A 18 14.89 -21.29 -10.47
C SER A 18 14.22 -22.11 -9.37
N ASP A 19 13.22 -21.55 -8.70
CA ASP A 19 12.64 -22.07 -7.47
C ASP A 19 11.35 -22.87 -7.71
N GLN A 20 10.95 -23.04 -8.98
CA GLN A 20 9.69 -23.68 -9.39
C GLN A 20 8.43 -23.08 -8.73
N VAL A 21 8.48 -21.80 -8.35
CA VAL A 21 7.34 -21.07 -7.80
C VAL A 21 6.54 -20.45 -8.93
N ILE A 22 5.23 -20.70 -8.93
CA ILE A 22 4.29 -20.03 -9.82
C ILE A 22 3.81 -18.77 -9.12
N VAL A 23 4.02 -17.61 -9.75
CA VAL A 23 3.53 -16.31 -9.28
C VAL A 23 2.34 -15.88 -10.16
N ASP A 24 1.23 -15.53 -9.52
CA ASP A 24 0.05 -14.96 -10.17
C ASP A 24 -0.57 -13.89 -9.28
N PHE A 25 -1.54 -13.15 -9.78
CA PHE A 25 -2.25 -12.11 -9.04
C PHE A 25 -3.76 -12.32 -9.08
N ALA A 26 -4.47 -11.80 -8.08
CA ALA A 26 -5.92 -11.87 -8.01
C ALA A 26 -6.51 -10.58 -7.43
N MET A 27 -7.73 -10.27 -7.85
CA MET A 27 -8.50 -9.13 -7.39
C MET A 27 -9.60 -9.60 -6.43
N ARG A 28 -9.70 -8.96 -5.26
CA ARG A 28 -10.83 -9.19 -4.34
C ARG A 28 -12.16 -8.81 -4.99
N TYR A 29 -12.15 -7.67 -5.67
CA TYR A 29 -13.24 -7.09 -6.44
C TYR A 29 -12.70 -6.78 -7.83
N GLY A 30 -12.97 -7.65 -8.80
CA GLY A 30 -12.49 -7.50 -10.17
C GLY A 30 -12.02 -8.81 -10.79
N ASP A 31 -11.35 -8.68 -11.94
CA ASP A 31 -10.83 -9.76 -12.76
C ASP A 31 -9.29 -9.66 -12.85
N PRO A 32 -8.53 -10.76 -12.63
CA PRO A 32 -8.98 -12.12 -12.32
C PRO A 32 -9.46 -12.26 -10.88
N ALA A 33 -10.59 -12.93 -10.65
CA ALA A 33 -11.14 -13.12 -9.32
C ALA A 33 -10.32 -14.16 -8.52
N ILE A 34 -10.21 -13.96 -7.21
CA ILE A 34 -9.51 -14.88 -6.28
C ILE A 34 -9.90 -16.34 -6.51
N GLY A 35 -11.19 -16.62 -6.67
CA GLY A 35 -11.69 -17.98 -6.83
C GLY A 35 -11.24 -18.68 -8.11
N ASP A 36 -10.98 -17.93 -9.18
CA ASP A 36 -10.56 -18.47 -10.48
C ASP A 36 -9.05 -18.71 -10.48
N VAL A 37 -8.28 -17.78 -9.92
CA VAL A 37 -6.82 -17.91 -9.76
C VAL A 37 -6.48 -19.10 -8.86
N LEU A 38 -7.17 -19.26 -7.73
CA LEU A 38 -6.97 -20.42 -6.85
C LEU A 38 -7.27 -21.75 -7.53
N GLN A 39 -8.30 -21.80 -8.39
CA GLN A 39 -8.62 -23.00 -9.14
C GLN A 39 -7.55 -23.28 -10.21
N ASN A 40 -7.13 -22.25 -10.95
CA ASN A 40 -6.08 -22.35 -11.96
C ASN A 40 -4.73 -22.81 -11.37
N MET A 41 -4.33 -22.28 -10.22
CA MET A 41 -3.13 -22.73 -9.50
C MET A 41 -3.23 -24.20 -9.11
N LYS A 42 -4.38 -24.63 -8.60
CA LYS A 42 -4.62 -26.03 -8.24
C LYS A 42 -4.58 -26.95 -9.46
N ASP A 43 -5.16 -26.55 -10.58
CA ASP A 43 -5.17 -27.32 -11.82
C ASP A 43 -3.76 -27.47 -12.42
N GLN A 44 -2.86 -26.52 -12.13
CA GLN A 44 -1.43 -26.60 -12.42
C GLN A 44 -0.63 -27.46 -11.42
N GLY A 45 -1.29 -28.05 -10.42
CA GLY A 45 -0.65 -28.93 -9.43
C GLY A 45 -0.06 -28.22 -8.22
N VAL A 46 -0.35 -26.94 -8.00
CA VAL A 46 0.12 -26.21 -6.82
C VAL A 46 -0.56 -26.75 -5.57
N ASP A 47 0.24 -27.34 -4.67
CA ASP A 47 -0.21 -27.94 -3.41
C ASP A 47 0.16 -27.10 -2.16
N ARG A 48 0.94 -26.02 -2.34
CA ARG A 48 1.32 -25.04 -1.32
C ARG A 48 1.13 -23.63 -1.87
N LEU A 49 0.38 -22.81 -1.15
CA LEU A 49 0.03 -21.45 -1.54
C LEU A 49 0.51 -20.45 -0.50
N LEU A 50 1.30 -19.46 -0.93
CA LEU A 50 1.53 -18.24 -0.18
C LEU A 50 0.61 -17.15 -0.72
N ILE A 51 -0.23 -16.59 0.15
CA ILE A 51 -1.06 -15.45 -0.17
C ILE A 51 -0.34 -14.19 0.30
N PHE A 52 -0.10 -13.26 -0.62
CA PHE A 52 0.50 -11.96 -0.34
C PHE A 52 -0.54 -10.85 -0.58
N PRO A 53 -1.29 -10.41 0.45
CA PRO A 53 -2.14 -9.24 0.33
C PRO A 53 -1.29 -7.99 0.07
N LEU A 54 -1.57 -7.25 -1.00
CA LEU A 54 -0.86 -5.99 -1.31
C LEU A 54 -1.34 -4.79 -0.47
N TYR A 55 -1.68 -5.06 0.79
CA TYR A 55 -2.03 -4.08 1.81
C TYR A 55 -0.99 -4.17 2.94
N PRO A 56 -0.07 -3.20 3.06
CA PRO A 56 0.97 -3.24 4.10
C PRO A 56 0.36 -3.20 5.50
N GLN A 57 -0.65 -2.35 5.69
CA GLN A 57 -1.40 -2.22 6.94
C GLN A 57 -2.65 -3.12 6.90
N TYR A 58 -2.76 -4.01 7.88
CA TYR A 58 -3.97 -4.80 8.06
C TYR A 58 -5.19 -3.92 8.34
N SER A 59 -6.31 -4.25 7.71
CA SER A 59 -7.65 -3.85 8.14
C SER A 59 -8.66 -4.97 7.87
N ALA A 60 -9.71 -5.01 8.68
CA ALA A 60 -10.88 -5.85 8.47
C ALA A 60 -11.59 -5.54 7.14
N SER A 61 -11.49 -4.32 6.62
CA SER A 61 -12.12 -3.91 5.35
C SER A 61 -11.27 -4.25 4.11
N THR A 62 -10.00 -4.64 4.29
CA THR A 62 -9.09 -4.95 3.18
C THR A 62 -8.55 -6.37 3.29
N THR A 63 -7.48 -6.56 4.06
CA THR A 63 -6.75 -7.83 4.20
C THR A 63 -7.66 -8.95 4.67
N ALA A 64 -8.53 -8.71 5.65
CA ALA A 64 -9.43 -9.74 6.13
C ALA A 64 -10.43 -10.19 5.05
N THR A 65 -10.94 -9.26 4.24
CA THR A 65 -11.91 -9.59 3.18
C THR A 65 -11.30 -10.47 2.08
N VAL A 66 -10.00 -10.33 1.82
CA VAL A 66 -9.22 -11.21 0.92
C VAL A 66 -9.17 -12.61 1.51
N MET A 67 -8.80 -12.73 2.78
CA MET A 67 -8.72 -14.02 3.48
C MET A 67 -10.07 -14.72 3.55
N ASP A 68 -11.12 -13.98 3.89
CA ASP A 68 -12.49 -14.48 3.87
C ASP A 68 -12.86 -15.12 2.53
N GLU A 69 -12.52 -14.47 1.41
CA GLU A 69 -12.84 -14.98 0.09
C GLU A 69 -12.03 -16.25 -0.25
N ILE A 70 -10.75 -16.27 0.11
CA ILE A 70 -9.88 -17.43 -0.04
C ILE A 70 -10.44 -18.61 0.75
N PHE A 71 -10.76 -18.43 2.03
CA PHE A 71 -11.32 -19.50 2.86
C PHE A 71 -12.70 -19.96 2.37
N ARG A 72 -13.56 -19.05 1.87
CA ARG A 72 -14.83 -19.43 1.21
C ARG A 72 -14.61 -20.35 0.00
N LYS A 73 -13.56 -20.12 -0.79
CA LYS A 73 -13.22 -20.99 -1.92
C LYS A 73 -12.63 -22.32 -1.45
N LEU A 74 -11.72 -22.29 -0.48
CA LEU A 74 -11.09 -23.50 0.07
C LEU A 74 -12.10 -24.45 0.72
N MET A 75 -13.12 -23.93 1.42
CA MET A 75 -14.21 -24.75 1.99
C MET A 75 -14.97 -25.60 0.94
N LYS A 76 -14.96 -25.19 -0.33
CA LYS A 76 -15.59 -25.92 -1.44
C LYS A 76 -14.68 -26.98 -2.06
N MET A 77 -13.39 -27.01 -1.69
CA MET A 77 -12.42 -27.96 -2.24
C MET A 77 -12.30 -29.18 -1.34
N ARG A 78 -12.46 -30.37 -1.93
CA ARG A 78 -12.28 -31.65 -1.21
C ARG A 78 -10.83 -31.90 -0.79
N TRP A 79 -9.89 -31.48 -1.63
CA TRP A 79 -8.46 -31.51 -1.37
C TRP A 79 -7.94 -30.08 -1.44
N GLN A 80 -7.56 -29.54 -0.29
CA GLN A 80 -7.09 -28.17 -0.14
C GLN A 80 -5.55 -28.13 -0.17
N PRO A 81 -4.93 -27.12 -0.79
CA PRO A 81 -3.50 -26.88 -0.67
C PRO A 81 -3.14 -26.41 0.75
N SER A 82 -1.88 -26.57 1.13
CA SER A 82 -1.32 -25.94 2.33
C SER A 82 -1.29 -24.42 2.12
N LEU A 83 -1.67 -23.64 3.13
CA LEU A 83 -1.81 -22.20 3.01
C LEU A 83 -0.87 -21.47 3.99
N ARG A 84 -0.19 -20.45 3.50
CA ARG A 84 0.45 -19.39 4.29
C ARG A 84 -0.07 -18.05 3.83
N THR A 85 -0.10 -17.09 4.74
CA THR A 85 -0.49 -15.72 4.47
C THR A 85 0.62 -14.82 4.97
N VAL A 86 1.11 -13.93 4.10
CA VAL A 86 2.09 -12.93 4.49
C VAL A 86 1.48 -12.07 5.62
N PRO A 87 2.16 -11.92 6.76
CA PRO A 87 1.67 -11.05 7.83
C PRO A 87 1.67 -9.58 7.37
N PRO A 88 0.95 -8.70 8.08
CA PRO A 88 1.01 -7.26 7.79
C PRO A 88 2.47 -6.78 7.84
N PHE A 89 2.93 -6.13 6.77
CA PHE A 89 4.34 -5.76 6.57
C PHE A 89 4.58 -4.24 6.66
N HIS A 90 3.63 -3.51 7.26
CA HIS A 90 3.68 -2.06 7.48
C HIS A 90 4.94 -1.54 8.19
N ASP A 91 5.60 -2.36 8.99
CA ASP A 91 6.81 -2.07 9.74
C ASP A 91 8.02 -2.92 9.32
N ASP A 92 7.90 -3.65 8.21
CA ASP A 92 8.99 -4.43 7.65
C ASP A 92 10.08 -3.50 7.10
N GLU A 93 11.34 -3.79 7.43
CA GLU A 93 12.49 -2.99 6.99
C GLU A 93 12.56 -2.89 5.46
N ALA A 94 12.26 -3.97 4.73
CA ALA A 94 12.27 -3.97 3.27
C ALA A 94 11.20 -3.02 2.71
N TYR A 95 10.05 -2.92 3.37
CA TYR A 95 8.97 -2.03 2.98
C TYR A 95 9.30 -0.56 3.25
N ILE A 96 9.75 -0.25 4.46
CA ILE A 96 10.12 1.11 4.83
C ILE A 96 11.29 1.62 3.98
N ASP A 97 12.28 0.78 3.73
CA ASP A 97 13.42 1.14 2.89
C ASP A 97 13.03 1.33 1.42
N ALA A 98 12.16 0.48 0.86
CA ALA A 98 11.64 0.65 -0.50
C ALA A 98 10.86 1.98 -0.65
N LEU A 99 10.00 2.32 0.32
CA LEU A 99 9.29 3.60 0.36
C LEU A 99 10.26 4.78 0.40
N ALA A 100 11.23 4.75 1.33
CA ALA A 100 12.18 5.85 1.49
C ALA A 100 13.03 6.05 0.24
N ARG A 101 13.55 4.95 -0.36
CA ARG A 101 14.29 5.02 -1.62
C ARG A 101 13.46 5.60 -2.75
N SER A 102 12.19 5.19 -2.87
CA SER A 102 11.28 5.73 -3.88
C SER A 102 11.05 7.23 -3.70
N VAL A 103 10.81 7.67 -2.47
CA VAL A 103 10.66 9.09 -2.11
C VAL A 103 11.92 9.88 -2.45
N ASP A 104 13.09 9.45 -1.97
CA ASP A 104 14.36 10.13 -2.21
C ASP A 104 14.67 10.21 -3.71
N LYS A 105 14.49 9.10 -4.43
CA LYS A 105 14.69 9.03 -5.87
C LYS A 105 13.80 10.04 -6.60
N TYR A 106 12.50 10.03 -6.32
CA TYR A 106 11.55 10.93 -6.98
C TYR A 106 11.88 12.40 -6.68
N LEU A 107 12.12 12.75 -5.43
CA LEU A 107 12.44 14.13 -5.04
C LEU A 107 13.73 14.63 -5.68
N ASN A 108 14.77 13.79 -5.75
CA ASN A 108 16.02 14.12 -6.42
C ASN A 108 15.85 14.24 -7.94
N ASP A 109 15.15 13.32 -8.58
CA ASP A 109 14.88 13.32 -10.02
C ASP A 109 14.05 14.56 -10.44
N GLN A 110 13.26 15.11 -9.53
CA GLN A 110 12.47 16.34 -9.74
C GLN A 110 13.18 17.63 -9.30
N ASP A 111 14.40 17.55 -8.74
CA ASP A 111 15.07 18.66 -8.03
C ASP A 111 14.14 19.40 -7.05
N PHE A 112 13.33 18.62 -6.30
CA PHE A 112 12.27 19.13 -5.44
C PHE A 112 12.58 18.87 -3.97
N LYS A 113 12.64 19.93 -3.17
CA LYS A 113 12.89 19.86 -1.72
C LYS A 113 11.68 20.40 -0.96
N PRO A 114 10.73 19.54 -0.57
CA PRO A 114 9.53 19.97 0.15
C PRO A 114 9.87 20.37 1.58
N ASP A 115 9.25 21.43 2.07
CA ASP A 115 9.23 21.80 3.48
C ASP A 115 8.55 20.69 4.31
N VAL A 116 7.45 20.14 3.80
CA VAL A 116 6.65 19.12 4.49
C VAL A 116 6.36 17.93 3.56
N ILE A 117 6.64 16.72 4.03
CA ILE A 117 6.09 15.49 3.44
C ILE A 117 4.81 15.11 4.18
N VAL A 118 3.72 14.95 3.44
CA VAL A 118 2.45 14.45 3.96
C VAL A 118 2.30 12.99 3.57
N SER A 119 2.32 12.10 4.56
CA SER A 119 2.04 10.68 4.41
C SER A 119 0.55 10.43 4.57
N SER A 120 -0.17 10.39 3.44
CA SER A 120 -1.61 10.24 3.38
C SER A 120 -2.04 8.76 3.30
N PHE A 121 -2.90 8.33 4.21
CA PHE A 121 -3.50 6.99 4.23
C PHE A 121 -4.99 7.07 3.96
N HIS A 122 -5.59 6.03 3.38
CA HIS A 122 -7.05 5.98 3.25
C HIS A 122 -7.70 6.05 4.65
N GLY A 123 -8.70 6.91 4.82
CA GLY A 123 -9.40 7.05 6.08
C GLY A 123 -10.23 5.83 6.40
N LEU A 124 -10.51 5.63 7.70
CA LEU A 124 -11.57 4.72 8.15
C LEU A 124 -12.44 5.45 9.18
N PRO A 125 -13.71 5.05 9.34
CA PRO A 125 -14.51 5.51 10.47
C PRO A 125 -13.84 5.11 11.78
N VAL A 126 -13.85 6.00 12.78
CA VAL A 126 -13.25 5.75 14.12
C VAL A 126 -13.79 4.47 14.76
N SER A 127 -15.06 4.15 14.50
CA SER A 127 -15.70 2.91 14.98
C SER A 127 -14.99 1.61 14.57
N TYR A 128 -14.21 1.59 13.48
CA TYR A 128 -13.39 0.43 13.11
C TYR A 128 -12.25 0.23 14.12
N PHE A 129 -11.56 1.32 14.46
CA PHE A 129 -10.50 1.30 15.47
C PHE A 129 -11.06 0.90 16.85
N GLU A 130 -12.21 1.44 17.24
CA GLU A 130 -12.87 1.08 18.51
C GLU A 130 -13.27 -0.40 18.58
N LYS A 131 -13.55 -1.03 17.43
CA LYS A 131 -13.83 -2.47 17.31
C LYS A 131 -12.56 -3.33 17.27
N GLY A 132 -11.38 -2.73 17.40
CA GLY A 132 -10.10 -3.43 17.46
C GLY A 132 -9.40 -3.58 16.11
N ASP A 133 -9.80 -2.83 15.07
CA ASP A 133 -9.04 -2.80 13.81
C ASP A 133 -7.68 -2.12 14.02
N PRO A 134 -6.54 -2.79 13.74
CA PRO A 134 -5.22 -2.24 14.01
C PRO A 134 -4.74 -1.21 12.98
N TYR A 135 -5.52 -0.95 11.92
CA TYR A 135 -5.13 -0.12 10.79
C TYR A 135 -4.54 1.23 11.19
N HIS A 136 -5.22 1.97 12.06
CA HIS A 136 -4.74 3.27 12.53
C HIS A 136 -3.34 3.19 13.14
N CYS A 137 -3.11 2.22 14.04
CA CYS A 137 -1.82 2.01 14.68
C CYS A 137 -0.73 1.61 13.67
N HIS A 138 -1.08 0.79 12.67
CA HIS A 138 -0.17 0.41 11.61
C HIS A 138 0.21 1.60 10.70
N CYS A 139 -0.73 2.47 10.35
CA CYS A 139 -0.47 3.69 9.59
C CYS A 139 0.47 4.63 10.35
N GLN A 140 0.19 4.87 11.64
CA GLN A 140 1.06 5.69 12.50
C GLN A 140 2.47 5.11 12.61
N LYS A 141 2.60 3.78 12.75
CA LYS A 141 3.90 3.11 12.80
C LYS A 141 4.66 3.21 11.47
N THR A 142 3.97 3.01 10.34
CA THR A 142 4.54 3.19 8.99
C THR A 142 5.09 4.60 8.84
N GLY A 143 4.25 5.62 9.13
CA GLY A 143 4.64 7.02 9.00
C GLY A 143 5.81 7.40 9.91
N ARG A 144 5.83 6.90 11.16
CA ARG A 144 6.95 7.12 12.08
C ARG A 144 8.26 6.51 11.55
N LEU A 145 8.24 5.26 11.10
CA LEU A 145 9.44 4.58 10.60
C LEU A 145 9.94 5.19 9.28
N LEU A 146 9.04 5.56 8.37
CA LEU A 146 9.40 6.26 7.14
C LEU A 146 10.02 7.63 7.43
N ARG A 147 9.42 8.40 8.35
CA ARG A 147 9.98 9.69 8.81
C ARG A 147 11.39 9.54 9.36
N GLU A 148 11.60 8.55 10.23
CA GLU A 148 12.91 8.23 10.81
C GLU A 148 13.93 7.86 9.71
N ARG A 149 13.53 7.03 8.75
CA ARG A 149 14.36 6.59 7.62
C ARG A 149 14.72 7.71 6.65
N LEU A 150 13.87 8.73 6.52
CA LEU A 150 14.10 9.93 5.71
C LEU A 150 14.83 11.05 6.49
N GLY A 151 15.13 10.84 7.78
CA GLY A 151 15.80 11.85 8.61
C GLY A 151 14.98 13.12 8.87
N ARG A 152 13.65 13.01 8.90
CA ARG A 152 12.73 14.16 9.08
C ARG A 152 12.22 14.26 10.52
N ASP A 153 11.89 15.47 10.95
CA ASP A 153 11.20 15.72 12.22
C ASP A 153 9.67 15.64 12.06
N THR A 154 8.94 15.80 13.17
CA THR A 154 7.48 15.72 13.19
C THR A 154 6.77 16.93 12.57
N GLU A 155 7.47 18.03 12.34
CA GLU A 155 6.90 19.23 11.69
C GLU A 155 7.00 19.11 10.17
N SER A 156 8.13 18.59 9.69
CA SER A 156 8.45 18.37 8.26
C SER A 156 7.97 17.03 7.70
N PHE A 157 7.35 16.18 8.52
CA PHE A 157 6.69 14.94 8.08
C PHE A 157 5.41 14.69 8.89
N GLN A 158 4.26 14.66 8.24
CA GLN A 158 2.95 14.53 8.88
C GLN A 158 2.19 13.31 8.36
N VAL A 159 1.54 12.57 9.26
CA VAL A 159 0.64 11.47 8.91
C VAL A 159 -0.80 11.99 8.87
N THR A 160 -1.50 11.73 7.76
CA THR A 160 -2.87 12.20 7.54
C THR A 160 -3.75 11.09 6.96
N PHE A 161 -5.07 11.32 6.97
CA PHE A 161 -6.06 10.40 6.44
C PHE A 161 -6.95 11.08 5.39
N GLN A 162 -7.06 10.47 4.21
CA GLN A 162 -7.85 10.93 3.07
C GLN A 162 -9.18 10.17 2.95
N SER A 163 -9.96 10.45 1.90
CA SER A 163 -11.11 9.67 1.44
C SER A 163 -12.18 9.44 2.52
N ARG A 164 -12.90 10.50 2.90
CA ARG A 164 -13.96 10.42 3.91
C ARG A 164 -15.33 10.45 3.25
N PHE A 165 -16.26 9.66 3.77
CA PHE A 165 -17.62 9.60 3.27
C PHE A 165 -18.67 9.60 4.38
N GLY A 166 -19.76 10.32 4.15
CA GLY A 166 -20.89 10.37 5.07
C GLY A 166 -20.61 11.12 6.39
N PRO A 167 -21.56 11.09 7.33
CA PRO A 167 -21.56 11.96 8.50
C PRO A 167 -20.81 11.40 9.72
N GLN A 168 -20.24 10.19 9.63
CA GLN A 168 -19.55 9.54 10.74
C GLN A 168 -18.23 10.26 11.06
N GLU A 169 -17.68 10.02 12.25
CA GLU A 169 -16.34 10.48 12.59
C GLU A 169 -15.29 9.57 11.96
N TRP A 170 -14.29 10.17 11.31
CA TRP A 170 -13.21 9.49 10.63
C TRP A 170 -11.86 9.74 11.32
N LEU A 171 -10.89 8.87 11.06
CA LEU A 171 -9.52 9.04 11.52
C LEU A 171 -8.96 10.41 11.06
N GLN A 172 -8.23 11.05 11.97
CA GLN A 172 -7.68 12.39 11.83
C GLN A 172 -6.17 12.36 12.07
N PRO A 173 -5.41 13.36 11.58
CA PRO A 173 -5.86 14.57 10.85
C PRO A 173 -6.24 14.30 9.39
N TYR A 174 -7.05 15.17 8.80
CA TYR A 174 -7.55 15.01 7.43
C TYR A 174 -6.58 15.59 6.39
N THR A 175 -6.28 14.83 5.33
CA THR A 175 -5.30 15.21 4.31
C THR A 175 -5.63 16.55 3.66
N ASP A 176 -6.88 16.75 3.21
CA ASP A 176 -7.38 18.01 2.65
C ASP A 176 -7.08 19.18 3.58
N LYS A 177 -7.50 19.09 4.84
CA LYS A 177 -7.36 20.20 5.80
C LYS A 177 -5.91 20.52 6.14
N VAL A 178 -5.06 19.51 6.24
CA VAL A 178 -3.62 19.73 6.48
C VAL A 178 -2.97 20.38 5.27
N VAL A 179 -3.25 19.90 4.07
CA VAL A 179 -2.64 20.41 2.84
C VAL A 179 -3.12 21.83 2.52
N THR A 180 -4.42 22.15 2.64
CA THR A 180 -4.94 23.52 2.51
C THR A 180 -4.24 24.47 3.49
N LYS A 181 -4.05 24.05 4.75
CA LYS A 181 -3.33 24.86 5.75
C LYS A 181 -1.88 25.12 5.32
N LEU A 182 -1.18 24.09 4.85
CA LEU A 182 0.20 24.23 4.35
C LEU A 182 0.29 25.14 3.12
N GLY A 183 -0.72 25.09 2.23
CA GLY A 183 -0.85 26.00 1.09
C GLY A 183 -1.00 27.46 1.52
N ALA A 184 -1.87 27.73 2.49
CA ALA A 184 -2.03 29.08 3.07
C ALA A 184 -0.76 29.61 3.75
N GLU A 185 0.06 28.71 4.29
CA GLU A 185 1.38 29.00 4.86
C GLU A 185 2.50 29.08 3.80
N GLN A 186 2.16 28.90 2.52
CA GLN A 186 3.08 28.88 1.37
C GLN A 186 4.23 27.85 1.52
N LYS A 187 3.97 26.73 2.20
CA LYS A 187 4.93 25.64 2.35
C LYS A 187 5.00 24.81 1.07
N SER A 188 6.19 24.36 0.70
CA SER A 188 6.33 23.36 -0.36
C SER A 188 5.99 21.96 0.18
N VAL A 189 5.12 21.23 -0.54
CA VAL A 189 4.53 19.98 -0.06
C VAL A 189 4.81 18.84 -1.02
N ALA A 190 5.21 17.68 -0.49
CA ALA A 190 5.15 16.43 -1.22
C ALA A 190 4.20 15.45 -0.52
N VAL A 191 3.32 14.80 -1.26
CA VAL A 191 2.38 13.81 -0.73
C VAL A 191 2.80 12.41 -1.15
N VAL A 192 2.85 11.49 -0.19
CA VAL A 192 3.09 10.05 -0.41
C VAL A 192 1.92 9.24 0.15
N THR A 193 1.56 8.14 -0.51
CA THR A 193 0.40 7.31 -0.13
C THR A 193 0.79 5.87 0.25
N PRO A 194 1.48 5.64 1.39
CA PRO A 194 2.00 4.33 1.79
C PRO A 194 0.94 3.35 2.31
N GLY A 195 -0.35 3.67 2.15
CA GLY A 195 -1.46 2.72 2.29
C GLY A 195 -1.63 1.82 1.07
N PHE A 196 -1.03 2.17 -0.07
CA PHE A 196 -1.16 1.47 -1.33
C PHE A 196 0.22 1.15 -1.92
N VAL A 197 0.40 -0.08 -2.42
CA VAL A 197 1.64 -0.47 -3.12
C VAL A 197 1.62 0.01 -4.58
N SER A 198 0.44 0.20 -5.17
CA SER A 198 0.25 0.58 -6.58
C SER A 198 -0.75 1.71 -6.69
N ASP A 199 -0.55 2.60 -7.67
CA ASP A 199 -1.44 3.72 -7.91
C ASP A 199 -2.86 3.28 -8.28
N CYS A 200 -3.82 4.03 -7.78
CA CYS A 200 -5.25 3.83 -7.95
C CYS A 200 -5.98 5.16 -8.08
N VAL A 201 -7.31 5.11 -8.17
CA VAL A 201 -8.13 6.32 -8.33
C VAL A 201 -7.90 7.27 -7.16
N GLU A 202 -7.82 6.75 -5.94
CA GLU A 202 -7.58 7.50 -4.71
C GLU A 202 -6.19 8.17 -4.67
N THR A 203 -5.18 7.67 -5.39
CA THR A 203 -3.86 8.33 -5.45
C THR A 203 -3.79 9.34 -6.60
N LEU A 204 -4.38 9.02 -7.75
CA LEU A 204 -4.30 9.86 -8.94
C LEU A 204 -5.34 10.98 -8.98
N GLU A 205 -6.60 10.69 -8.68
CA GLU A 205 -7.67 11.68 -8.76
C GLU A 205 -7.80 12.46 -7.45
N GLU A 206 -7.89 11.76 -6.32
CA GLU A 206 -8.12 12.46 -5.05
C GLU A 206 -6.89 13.26 -4.60
N ILE A 207 -5.69 12.66 -4.65
CA ILE A 207 -4.48 13.33 -4.17
C ILE A 207 -3.84 14.21 -5.23
N ALA A 208 -3.56 13.68 -6.42
CA ALA A 208 -2.82 14.44 -7.43
C ALA A 208 -3.65 15.53 -8.13
N ILE A 209 -4.99 15.45 -8.07
CA ILE A 209 -5.88 16.48 -8.61
C ILE A 209 -6.58 17.20 -7.46
N GLY A 210 -7.49 16.55 -6.73
CA GLY A 210 -8.35 17.23 -5.74
C GLY A 210 -7.58 17.95 -4.63
N VAL A 211 -6.73 17.24 -3.89
CA VAL A 211 -5.93 17.83 -2.80
C VAL A 211 -4.90 18.83 -3.31
N HIS A 212 -4.40 18.65 -4.53
CA HIS A 212 -3.51 19.61 -5.16
C HIS A 212 -4.24 20.92 -5.52
N GLU A 213 -5.45 20.84 -6.09
CA GLU A 213 -6.30 22.01 -6.35
C GLU A 213 -6.62 22.78 -5.06
N GLU A 214 -6.98 22.07 -3.98
CA GLU A 214 -7.22 22.70 -2.67
C GLU A 214 -5.97 23.37 -2.06
N TYR A 215 -4.77 22.86 -2.38
CA TYR A 215 -3.50 23.48 -2.00
C TYR A 215 -3.25 24.78 -2.78
N GLU A 216 -3.47 24.75 -4.09
CA GLU A 216 -3.29 25.91 -4.98
C GLU A 216 -4.31 27.02 -4.65
N ASP A 217 -5.58 26.66 -4.45
CA ASP A 217 -6.65 27.59 -4.05
C ASP A 217 -6.36 28.29 -2.72
N ALA A 218 -5.61 27.64 -1.82
CA ALA A 218 -5.16 28.22 -0.55
C ALA A 218 -3.96 29.17 -0.69
N GLY A 219 -3.38 29.31 -1.89
CA GLY A 219 -2.22 30.16 -2.16
C GLY A 219 -0.88 29.41 -2.22
N GLY A 220 -0.91 28.07 -2.20
CA GLY A 220 0.27 27.24 -2.41
C GLY A 220 0.78 27.29 -3.86
N THR A 221 2.08 27.08 -4.06
CA THR A 221 2.71 27.16 -5.40
C THR A 221 3.66 26.00 -5.72
N SER A 222 3.87 25.09 -4.76
CA SER A 222 4.96 24.13 -4.80
C SER A 222 4.51 22.78 -4.24
N PHE A 223 3.91 21.94 -5.09
CA PHE A 223 3.30 20.67 -4.70
C PHE A 223 3.75 19.53 -5.62
N LYS A 224 3.97 18.35 -5.03
CA LYS A 224 4.25 17.12 -5.77
C LYS A 224 3.53 15.92 -5.16
N THR A 225 2.94 15.09 -6.00
CA THR A 225 2.49 13.74 -5.60
C THR A 225 3.56 12.73 -5.98
N ILE A 226 4.05 12.00 -4.97
CA ILE A 226 5.01 10.93 -5.14
C ILE A 226 4.23 9.67 -5.56
N PRO A 227 4.54 9.06 -6.72
CA PRO A 227 3.88 7.83 -7.14
C PRO A 227 4.03 6.71 -6.11
N CYS A 228 3.05 5.81 -6.05
CA CYS A 228 3.21 4.55 -5.33
C CYS A 228 4.41 3.75 -5.87
N LEU A 229 4.83 2.72 -5.12
CA LEU A 229 5.93 1.84 -5.52
C LEU A 229 5.71 1.20 -6.90
N ASN A 230 4.45 0.95 -7.27
CA ASN A 230 4.06 0.41 -8.57
C ASN A 230 4.92 -0.83 -8.91
N SER A 231 5.34 -1.00 -10.16
CA SER A 231 6.29 -2.05 -10.53
C SER A 231 7.75 -1.55 -10.60
N SER A 232 8.13 -0.61 -9.73
CA SER A 232 9.52 -0.15 -9.59
C SER A 232 10.45 -1.27 -9.13
N ILE A 233 11.77 -1.08 -9.27
CA ILE A 233 12.75 -2.07 -8.81
C ILE A 233 12.68 -2.24 -7.28
N GLU A 234 12.49 -1.15 -6.54
CA GLU A 234 12.33 -1.15 -5.08
C GLU A 234 11.11 -1.98 -4.65
N SER A 235 10.02 -1.89 -5.43
CA SER A 235 8.81 -2.70 -5.23
C SER A 235 9.08 -4.19 -5.41
N ILE A 236 9.73 -4.57 -6.52
CA ILE A 236 10.00 -5.99 -6.81
C ILE A 236 10.99 -6.58 -5.82
N ASP A 237 12.04 -5.84 -5.44
CA ASP A 237 13.02 -6.29 -4.45
C ASP A 237 12.36 -6.52 -3.08
N MET A 238 11.47 -5.61 -2.66
CA MET A 238 10.69 -5.74 -1.42
C MET A 238 9.75 -6.97 -1.46
N LEU A 239 8.99 -7.13 -2.55
CA LEU A 239 8.10 -8.28 -2.72
C LEU A 239 8.88 -9.60 -2.75
N GLU A 240 10.04 -9.64 -3.41
CA GLU A 240 10.92 -10.81 -3.46
C GLU A 240 11.42 -11.16 -2.06
N GLN A 241 11.98 -10.19 -1.33
CA GLN A 241 12.55 -10.42 -0.01
C GLN A 241 11.52 -10.96 0.99
N ILE A 242 10.33 -10.34 1.05
CA ILE A 242 9.24 -10.80 1.92
C ILE A 242 8.75 -12.17 1.47
N SER A 243 8.51 -12.37 0.16
CA SER A 243 8.02 -13.65 -0.35
C SER A 243 8.98 -14.80 -0.07
N ARG A 244 10.29 -14.61 -0.28
CA ARG A 244 11.31 -15.64 0.04
C ARG A 244 11.31 -16.00 1.51
N ARG A 245 11.17 -15.01 2.39
CA ARG A 245 11.10 -15.26 3.84
C ARG A 245 9.86 -16.08 4.20
N GLU A 246 8.69 -15.71 3.68
CA GLU A 246 7.43 -16.39 4.00
C GLU A 246 7.28 -17.76 3.28
N LEU A 247 8.01 -17.97 2.18
CA LEU A 247 8.15 -19.27 1.51
C LEU A 247 9.21 -20.18 2.15
N SER A 248 9.97 -19.70 3.13
CA SER A 248 11.05 -20.48 3.75
C SER A 248 10.58 -21.85 4.26
N GLY A 249 11.34 -22.90 3.94
CA GLY A 249 11.00 -24.31 4.19
C GLY A 249 10.04 -24.94 3.17
N TRP A 250 9.51 -24.17 2.21
CA TRP A 250 8.86 -24.71 1.01
C TRP A 250 9.76 -24.67 -0.23
N LEU A 251 10.72 -23.73 -0.26
CA LEU A 251 11.81 -23.65 -1.24
C LEU A 251 12.93 -24.64 -0.94
#